data_AF-A0A3M1N5Y1-F1
#
_entry.id   AF-A0A3M1N5Y1-F1
#
_cell.length_a   1.000
_cell.length_b   1.000
_cell.length_c   1.000
_cell.angle_alpha   90.00
_cell.angle_beta   90.00
_cell.angle_gamma   90.00
#
_symmetry.space_group_name_H-M   'P 1'
#
loop_
_entity.id
_entity.type
_entity.pdbx_description
1 polymer ?
#
loop_
_entity_poly.entity_id
_entity_poly.type
_entity_poly.pdbx_seq_one_letter_code
_entity_poly.pdbx_strand_id
1 'polypeptide(L)'
;NPIISGDTIRYLPLYQADQQSYFDKKMREKLGLPVDGRDFISPDAMDPSFFDLRMFDINDLYAGGNPAVVYQGYTAWGEKARRVAPEKFFTDRENRPQNAFAPTYVALYAQDKFEFDKMFFNLGVRVDRFDANLPVLRDPYIIRPFYRAEETARLLGLTLPQGVGGDWVAYVDNALNPTRIIGYRKDNTWYDANGAPTSALAIIRASGGRALPHLKADSLTYDAFEDYKPQINIMPRISFSFPISDEATFFAHYDVLTQRPRAGQVAQFVDYLFILQNATIDIANPRLRPEKTIDFEVGFKQLLTQNIALSIAGYYREMRDMVQSFSFYGGYPVNYTSFENLDFATVKGINVDLDIRRIGVLELRFAYTLQYAQGTGSSATSSR
;
A
#
# COMPACT_ATOMS: atom_id res chain seq x y z
N ASN A 1 1.52 54.17 38.02
CA ASN A 1 2.22 55.18 37.20
C ASN A 1 3.54 54.58 36.73
N PRO A 2 3.74 54.39 35.42
CA PRO A 2 3.42 55.37 34.39
C PRO A 2 2.13 55.05 33.63
N ILE A 3 1.37 56.11 33.40
CA ILE A 3 0.27 56.18 32.44
C ILE A 3 0.94 56.26 31.07
N ILE A 4 0.86 55.18 30.27
CA ILE A 4 1.07 55.29 28.83
C ILE A 4 -0.28 55.67 28.26
N SER A 5 -0.43 56.97 27.96
CA SER A 5 -1.51 57.49 27.13
C SER A 5 -1.26 57.06 25.68
N GLY A 6 -1.57 55.81 25.37
CA GLY A 6 -1.81 55.36 24.01
C GLY A 6 -3.31 55.11 23.88
N ASP A 7 -3.95 55.80 22.94
CA ASP A 7 -5.34 55.53 22.58
C ASP A 7 -5.52 54.04 22.35
N THR A 8 -6.27 53.38 23.24
CA THR A 8 -6.71 52.01 22.98
C THR A 8 -7.83 52.14 21.97
N ILE A 9 -7.50 52.09 20.68
CA ILE A 9 -8.49 52.02 19.61
C ILE A 9 -9.25 50.70 19.81
N ARG A 10 -10.42 50.78 20.45
CA ARG A 10 -11.35 49.65 20.58
C ARG A 10 -12.02 49.47 19.22
N TYR A 11 -11.46 48.62 18.39
CA TYR A 11 -12.17 48.13 17.22
C TYR A 11 -13.40 47.37 17.69
N LEU A 12 -14.59 47.81 17.27
CA LEU A 12 -15.78 46.99 17.41
C LEU A 12 -15.62 45.79 16.47
N PRO A 13 -15.74 44.54 16.96
CA PRO A 13 -15.66 43.37 16.10
C PRO A 13 -16.68 43.49 14.98
N LEU A 14 -16.21 43.44 13.74
CA LEU A 14 -17.07 43.39 12.57
C LEU A 14 -17.53 41.94 12.40
N TYR A 15 -18.84 41.71 12.44
CA TYR A 15 -19.39 40.42 12.05
C TYR A 15 -19.33 40.28 10.53
N GLN A 16 -18.68 39.21 10.06
CA GLN A 16 -18.64 38.82 8.66
C GLN A 16 -19.09 37.35 8.57
N ALA A 17 -20.33 37.14 8.14
CA ALA A 17 -20.97 35.82 8.14
C ALA A 17 -20.19 34.78 7.30
N ASP A 18 -19.57 35.23 6.22
CA ASP A 18 -18.78 34.45 5.29
C ASP A 18 -17.39 34.08 5.82
N GLN A 19 -16.85 34.84 6.78
CA GLN A 19 -15.55 34.58 7.39
C GLN A 19 -15.63 33.95 8.79
N GLN A 20 -16.84 33.80 9.33
CA GLN A 20 -17.04 33.19 10.63
C GLN A 20 -16.75 31.69 10.59
N SER A 21 -15.75 31.26 11.34
CA SER A 21 -15.38 29.84 11.47
C SER A 21 -16.48 29.01 12.13
N TYR A 22 -16.51 27.71 11.84
CA TYR A 22 -17.44 26.78 12.50
C TYR A 22 -17.21 26.75 14.02
N PHE A 23 -15.95 26.81 14.43
CA PHE A 23 -15.56 26.90 15.84
C PHE A 23 -16.15 28.11 16.57
N ASP A 24 -16.10 29.31 15.97
CA ASP A 24 -16.71 30.51 16.58
C ASP A 24 -18.23 30.37 16.72
N LYS A 25 -18.91 29.81 15.70
CA LYS A 25 -20.35 29.53 15.75
C LYS A 25 -20.68 28.60 16.92
N LYS A 26 -19.97 27.47 17.05
CA LYS A 26 -20.20 26.49 18.13
C LYS A 26 -19.86 27.02 19.51
N MET A 27 -18.84 27.87 19.61
CA MET A 27 -18.49 28.54 20.86
C MET A 27 -19.59 29.51 21.30
N ARG A 28 -20.09 30.36 20.40
CA ARG A 28 -21.19 31.29 20.67
C ARG A 28 -22.46 30.55 21.08
N GLU A 29 -22.84 29.52 20.34
CA GLU A 29 -23.97 28.64 20.69
C GLU A 29 -23.84 28.08 22.12
N LYS A 30 -22.66 27.56 22.49
CA LYS A 30 -22.44 26.97 23.83
C LYS A 30 -22.43 28.03 24.95
N LEU A 31 -21.99 29.25 24.66
CA LEU A 31 -22.04 30.38 25.60
C LEU A 31 -23.43 31.03 25.72
N GLY A 32 -24.39 30.62 24.89
CA GLY A 32 -25.71 31.26 24.82
C GLY A 32 -25.67 32.65 24.18
N LEU A 33 -24.65 32.95 23.39
CA LEU A 33 -24.49 34.21 22.68
C LEU A 33 -25.11 34.13 21.27
N PRO A 34 -25.60 35.26 20.71
CA PRO A 34 -25.99 35.31 19.31
C PRO A 34 -24.82 34.94 18.40
N VAL A 35 -25.09 34.12 17.38
CA VAL A 35 -24.08 33.69 16.40
C VAL A 35 -23.52 34.89 15.62
N ASP A 36 -24.34 35.90 15.35
CA ASP A 36 -23.96 37.18 14.74
C ASP A 36 -23.54 38.26 15.77
N GLY A 37 -23.42 37.85 17.04
CA GLY A 37 -22.98 38.70 18.14
C GLY A 37 -21.57 39.24 17.90
N ARG A 38 -21.31 40.44 18.44
CA ARG A 38 -20.00 41.11 18.33
C ARG A 38 -19.21 41.04 19.63
N ASP A 39 -19.62 40.17 20.54
CA ASP A 39 -18.95 39.92 21.81
C ASP A 39 -17.52 39.46 21.54
N PHE A 40 -16.58 40.06 22.26
CA PHE A 40 -15.20 39.60 22.27
C PHE A 40 -15.12 38.36 23.15
N ILE A 41 -14.75 37.24 22.53
CA ILE A 41 -14.59 35.96 23.19
C ILE A 41 -13.11 35.61 23.15
N SER A 42 -12.52 35.35 24.32
CA SER A 42 -11.12 34.92 24.43
C SER A 42 -11.07 33.43 24.79
N PRO A 43 -10.77 32.54 23.83
CA PRO A 43 -10.68 31.11 24.08
C PRO A 43 -9.59 30.78 25.12
N ASP A 44 -8.47 31.51 25.11
CA ASP A 44 -7.34 31.29 26.03
C ASP A 44 -7.67 31.55 27.51
N ALA A 45 -8.76 32.31 27.77
CA ALA A 45 -9.23 32.60 29.12
C ALA A 45 -10.24 31.56 29.64
N MET A 46 -10.62 30.57 28.83
CA MET A 46 -11.64 29.57 29.18
C MET A 46 -11.01 28.32 29.81
N ASP A 47 -11.78 27.65 30.66
CA ASP A 47 -11.40 26.34 31.20
C ASP A 47 -11.33 25.30 30.07
N PRO A 48 -10.28 24.45 29.99
CA PRO A 48 -10.16 23.45 28.94
C PRO A 48 -11.37 22.49 28.82
N SER A 49 -12.09 22.21 29.92
CA SER A 49 -13.30 21.38 29.90
C SER A 49 -14.47 22.01 29.15
N PHE A 50 -14.39 23.30 28.83
CA PHE A 50 -15.34 23.96 27.96
C PHE A 50 -15.26 23.46 26.52
N PHE A 51 -14.08 23.04 26.04
CA PHE A 51 -13.91 22.68 24.64
C PHE A 51 -14.33 21.23 24.36
N ASP A 52 -14.98 21.00 23.23
CA ASP A 52 -15.36 19.67 22.72
C ASP A 52 -14.92 19.55 21.26
N LEU A 53 -14.53 18.34 20.84
CA LEU A 53 -14.10 18.09 19.46
C LEU A 53 -15.21 18.38 18.42
N ARG A 54 -16.48 18.34 18.82
CA ARG A 54 -17.65 18.70 17.99
C ARG A 54 -17.78 20.20 17.72
N MET A 55 -16.94 21.02 18.34
CA MET A 55 -16.82 22.44 18.01
C MET A 55 -16.04 22.66 16.71
N PHE A 56 -15.36 21.65 16.18
CA PHE A 56 -14.58 21.74 14.95
C PHE A 56 -15.31 20.99 13.83
N ASP A 57 -15.28 21.55 12.62
CA ASP A 57 -15.76 20.83 11.45
C ASP A 57 -14.71 19.82 10.97
N ILE A 58 -15.06 18.98 10.00
CA ILE A 58 -14.12 17.95 9.55
C ILE A 58 -12.88 18.51 8.83
N ASN A 59 -12.99 19.67 8.19
CA ASN A 59 -11.85 20.27 7.50
C ASN A 59 -10.89 20.89 8.52
N ASP A 60 -11.41 21.49 9.60
CA ASP A 60 -10.63 21.93 10.76
C ASP A 60 -9.87 20.75 11.37
N LEU A 61 -10.55 19.62 11.57
CA LEU A 61 -9.96 18.41 12.16
C LEU A 61 -8.91 17.75 11.26
N TYR A 62 -9.01 17.90 9.94
CA TYR A 62 -7.97 17.47 9.01
C TYR A 62 -6.82 18.47 8.85
N ALA A 63 -7.00 19.71 9.31
CA ALA A 63 -5.97 20.74 9.44
C ALA A 63 -5.02 20.83 8.24
N GLY A 64 -5.59 20.84 7.02
CA GLY A 64 -4.83 21.04 5.79
C GLY A 64 -3.82 19.93 5.45
N GLY A 65 -4.02 18.70 5.96
CA GLY A 65 -3.15 17.56 5.69
C GLY A 65 -2.31 17.11 6.89
N ASN A 66 -2.33 17.85 8.00
CA ASN A 66 -1.75 17.42 9.28
C ASN A 66 -2.87 17.12 10.29
N PRO A 67 -3.60 16.01 10.11
CA PRO A 67 -4.86 15.79 10.80
C PRO A 67 -4.70 15.69 12.32
N ALA A 68 -5.56 16.39 13.05
CA ALA A 68 -5.70 16.22 14.50
C ALA A 68 -6.37 14.90 14.86
N VAL A 69 -7.11 14.30 13.93
CA VAL A 69 -7.83 13.03 14.10
C VAL A 69 -7.57 12.09 12.93
N VAL A 70 -7.36 10.81 13.26
CA VAL A 70 -7.27 9.72 12.28
C VAL A 70 -8.30 8.67 12.67
N TYR A 71 -9.21 8.33 11.76
CA TYR A 71 -10.32 7.43 12.07
C TYR A 71 -10.69 6.52 10.89
N GLN A 72 -11.05 5.27 11.22
CA GLN A 72 -11.59 4.28 10.30
C GLN A 72 -12.57 3.39 11.06
N GLY A 73 -13.80 3.23 10.59
CA GLY A 73 -14.85 2.51 11.32
C GLY A 73 -15.45 3.30 12.47
N TYR A 74 -15.06 4.56 12.63
CA TYR A 74 -15.56 5.51 13.61
C TYR A 74 -15.88 6.85 12.93
N THR A 75 -16.63 7.71 13.60
CA THR A 75 -16.75 9.13 13.22
C THR A 75 -15.50 9.88 13.65
N ALA A 76 -15.33 11.10 13.14
CA ALA A 76 -14.25 12.00 13.58
C ALA A 76 -14.29 12.31 15.09
N TRP A 77 -15.44 12.08 15.73
CA TRP A 77 -15.68 12.30 17.17
C TRP A 77 -15.58 11.01 18.01
N GLY A 78 -15.14 9.90 17.41
CA GLY A 78 -14.85 8.66 18.13
C GLY A 78 -16.04 7.71 18.33
N GLU A 79 -17.17 7.96 17.67
CA GLU A 79 -18.35 7.09 17.75
C GLU A 79 -18.26 5.97 16.71
N LYS A 80 -18.69 4.75 17.03
CA LYS A 80 -18.66 3.63 16.06
C LYS A 80 -19.54 3.94 14.86
N ALA A 81 -18.96 3.88 13.66
CA ALA A 81 -19.68 4.11 12.42
C ALA A 81 -20.16 2.78 11.79
N ARG A 82 -21.35 2.81 11.20
CA ARG A 82 -21.81 1.71 10.33
C ARG A 82 -21.12 1.83 8.97
N ARG A 83 -20.94 0.69 8.30
CA ARG A 83 -20.39 0.66 6.95
C ARG A 83 -21.31 1.43 5.99
N VAL A 84 -20.72 2.31 5.18
CA VAL A 84 -21.40 3.07 4.14
C VAL A 84 -20.74 2.86 2.78
N ALA A 85 -21.41 3.30 1.71
CA ALA A 85 -20.82 3.35 0.38
C ALA A 85 -19.53 4.21 0.40
N PRO A 86 -18.37 3.74 -0.08
CA PRO A 86 -17.10 4.47 0.00
C PRO A 86 -17.13 5.86 -0.67
N GLU A 87 -17.99 6.05 -1.67
CA GLU A 87 -18.25 7.31 -2.37
C GLU A 87 -18.66 8.42 -1.41
N LYS A 88 -19.32 8.07 -0.29
CA LYS A 88 -19.79 9.03 0.71
C LYS A 88 -18.65 9.86 1.29
N PHE A 89 -17.42 9.38 1.33
CA PHE A 89 -16.28 10.19 1.77
C PHE A 89 -16.14 11.49 0.93
N PHE A 90 -16.46 11.44 -0.36
CA PHE A 90 -16.32 12.57 -1.29
C PHE A 90 -17.61 13.41 -1.39
N THR A 91 -18.78 12.80 -1.18
CA THR A 91 -20.08 13.49 -1.30
C THR A 91 -20.58 14.05 0.04
N ASP A 92 -20.39 13.34 1.14
CA ASP A 92 -20.73 13.78 2.51
C ASP A 92 -19.51 14.49 3.10
N ARG A 93 -19.31 15.75 2.68
CA ARG A 93 -18.16 16.57 3.08
C ARG A 93 -18.20 17.04 4.53
N GLU A 94 -19.34 16.93 5.19
CA GLU A 94 -19.49 17.30 6.60
C GLU A 94 -18.97 16.20 7.53
N ASN A 95 -19.19 14.93 7.17
CA ASN A 95 -18.83 13.79 8.02
C ASN A 95 -17.64 12.98 7.50
N ARG A 96 -17.38 13.01 6.19
CA ARG A 96 -16.35 12.24 5.46
C ARG A 96 -16.15 10.82 6.01
N PRO A 97 -17.22 9.99 6.02
CA PRO A 97 -17.18 8.69 6.69
C PRO A 97 -16.11 7.77 6.07
N GLN A 98 -15.35 7.10 6.94
CA GLN A 98 -14.37 6.09 6.54
C GLN A 98 -14.73 4.73 7.13
N ASN A 99 -14.83 3.72 6.28
CA ASN A 99 -15.19 2.36 6.71
C ASN A 99 -14.04 1.71 7.51
N ALA A 100 -14.39 0.79 8.40
CA ALA A 100 -13.40 -0.07 9.06
C ALA A 100 -12.69 -0.96 8.05
N PHE A 101 -11.40 -1.21 8.25
CA PHE A 101 -10.67 -2.23 7.52
C PHE A 101 -11.23 -3.62 7.87
N ALA A 102 -11.86 -4.28 6.89
CA ALA A 102 -12.58 -5.53 7.09
C ALA A 102 -12.28 -6.52 5.95
N PRO A 103 -11.04 -7.05 5.88
CA PRO A 103 -10.65 -7.98 4.82
C PRO A 103 -11.39 -9.31 4.93
N THR A 104 -11.66 -9.96 3.79
CA THR A 104 -12.20 -11.32 3.75
C THR A 104 -11.14 -12.32 3.35
N TYR A 105 -11.15 -13.46 4.02
CA TYR A 105 -10.15 -14.51 3.85
C TYR A 105 -10.80 -15.88 3.91
N VAL A 106 -10.49 -16.72 2.92
CA VAL A 106 -10.94 -18.11 2.84
C VAL A 106 -9.74 -18.97 2.52
N ALA A 107 -9.56 -20.07 3.24
CA ALA A 107 -8.48 -21.02 3.00
C ALA A 107 -9.02 -22.45 2.94
N LEU A 108 -8.48 -23.21 1.99
CA LEU A 108 -8.70 -24.64 1.87
C LEU A 108 -7.34 -25.33 1.87
N TYR A 109 -7.20 -26.44 2.59
CA TYR A 109 -5.96 -27.19 2.65
C TYR A 109 -6.26 -28.69 2.67
N ALA A 110 -5.50 -29.43 1.87
CA ALA A 110 -5.51 -30.89 1.84
C ALA A 110 -4.06 -31.37 1.86
N GLN A 111 -3.80 -32.45 2.59
CA GLN A 111 -2.50 -33.11 2.63
C GLN A 111 -2.67 -34.61 2.77
N ASP A 112 -1.85 -35.36 2.04
CA ASP A 112 -1.72 -36.79 2.18
C ASP A 112 -0.26 -37.18 2.43
N LYS A 113 -0.07 -38.20 3.27
CA LYS A 113 1.24 -38.77 3.58
C LYS A 113 1.17 -40.27 3.37
N PHE A 114 1.94 -40.76 2.42
CA PHE A 114 1.94 -42.17 2.05
C PHE A 114 3.36 -42.69 1.80
N GLU A 115 3.49 -44.01 1.79
CA GLU A 115 4.72 -44.71 1.49
C GLU A 115 4.52 -45.56 0.22
N PHE A 116 5.48 -45.51 -0.70
CA PHE A 116 5.49 -46.32 -1.91
C PHE A 116 6.93 -46.74 -2.22
N ASP A 117 7.20 -48.04 -2.34
CA ASP A 117 8.53 -48.59 -2.61
C ASP A 117 9.66 -47.99 -1.73
N LYS A 118 9.44 -47.98 -0.40
CA LYS A 118 10.34 -47.38 0.63
C LYS A 118 10.52 -45.86 0.50
N MET A 119 9.83 -45.20 -0.42
CA MET A 119 9.79 -43.74 -0.50
C MET A 119 8.63 -43.21 0.34
N PHE A 120 8.94 -42.30 1.25
CA PHE A 120 7.95 -41.53 1.99
C PHE A 120 7.63 -40.25 1.23
N PHE A 121 6.35 -40.05 0.92
CA PHE A 121 5.86 -38.84 0.28
C PHE A 121 4.96 -38.07 1.24
N ASN A 122 5.01 -36.75 1.14
CA ASN A 122 4.07 -35.85 1.75
C ASN A 122 3.66 -34.83 0.70
N LEU A 123 2.40 -34.90 0.27
CA LEU A 123 1.83 -34.05 -0.76
C LEU A 123 0.72 -33.22 -0.14
N GLY A 124 0.92 -31.92 -0.09
CA GLY A 124 -0.03 -30.94 0.39
C GLY A 124 -0.33 -29.88 -0.64
N VAL A 125 -1.54 -29.35 -0.60
CA VAL A 125 -1.91 -28.14 -1.33
C VAL A 125 -2.79 -27.28 -0.45
N ARG A 126 -2.44 -26.00 -0.37
CA ARG A 126 -3.26 -24.97 0.24
C ARG A 126 -3.69 -23.96 -0.81
N VAL A 127 -4.95 -23.55 -0.78
CA VAL A 127 -5.49 -22.49 -1.62
C VAL A 127 -6.09 -21.42 -0.72
N ASP A 128 -5.60 -20.20 -0.85
CA ASP A 128 -6.05 -19.04 -0.09
C ASP A 128 -6.68 -18.02 -1.03
N ARG A 129 -7.91 -17.58 -0.73
CA ARG A 129 -8.52 -16.36 -1.30
C ARG A 129 -8.36 -15.23 -0.30
N PHE A 130 -7.68 -14.17 -0.69
CA PHE A 130 -7.52 -12.95 0.10
C PHE A 130 -8.12 -11.75 -0.62
N ASP A 131 -8.94 -10.99 0.09
CA ASP A 131 -9.60 -9.80 -0.42
C ASP A 131 -9.50 -8.71 0.65
N ALA A 132 -8.80 -7.63 0.33
CA ALA A 132 -8.60 -6.52 1.24
C ALA A 132 -9.90 -5.78 1.57
N ASN A 133 -10.93 -5.90 0.71
CA ASN A 133 -12.22 -5.22 0.84
C ASN A 133 -12.05 -3.70 1.06
N LEU A 134 -11.12 -3.12 0.29
CA LEU A 134 -10.74 -1.71 0.32
C LEU A 134 -10.80 -1.14 -1.10
N PRO A 135 -11.22 0.13 -1.25
CA PRO A 135 -11.02 0.87 -2.47
C PRO A 135 -9.54 1.04 -2.78
N VAL A 136 -9.15 0.81 -4.04
CA VAL A 136 -7.81 1.01 -4.56
C VAL A 136 -7.84 1.99 -5.72
N LEU A 137 -6.74 2.74 -5.94
CA LEU A 137 -6.65 3.58 -7.13
C LEU A 137 -6.72 2.72 -8.40
N ARG A 138 -7.49 3.17 -9.38
CA ARG A 138 -7.55 2.53 -10.71
C ARG A 138 -6.21 2.57 -11.43
N ASP A 139 -5.40 3.56 -11.10
CA ASP A 139 -4.04 3.69 -11.56
C ASP A 139 -3.19 4.41 -10.50
N PRO A 140 -2.03 3.85 -10.11
CA PRO A 140 -1.24 4.40 -9.02
C PRO A 140 -0.42 5.66 -9.40
N TYR A 141 -0.45 6.13 -10.64
CA TYR A 141 0.10 7.44 -11.01
C TYR A 141 -0.97 8.54 -11.03
N ILE A 142 -2.26 8.18 -11.04
CA ILE A 142 -3.34 9.13 -11.30
C ILE A 142 -4.40 9.02 -10.21
N ILE A 143 -4.42 10.01 -9.33
CA ILE A 143 -5.42 10.04 -8.25
C ILE A 143 -6.74 10.67 -8.68
N ARG A 144 -6.88 11.13 -9.94
CA ARG A 144 -8.11 11.77 -10.44
C ARG A 144 -8.84 10.90 -11.45
N PRO A 145 -10.16 11.09 -11.63
CA PRO A 145 -10.91 10.39 -12.67
C PRO A 145 -10.32 10.66 -14.05
N PHE A 146 -10.05 9.61 -14.83
CA PHE A 146 -9.37 9.72 -16.12
C PHE A 146 -9.97 8.78 -17.18
N TYR A 147 -9.69 9.08 -18.44
CA TYR A 147 -10.01 8.24 -19.60
C TYR A 147 -8.84 7.32 -19.94
N ARG A 148 -9.14 6.07 -20.31
CA ARG A 148 -8.16 5.15 -20.88
C ARG A 148 -7.75 5.58 -22.29
N ALA A 149 -6.70 4.98 -22.83
CA ALA A 149 -6.15 5.33 -24.14
C ALA A 149 -7.20 5.20 -25.26
N GLU A 150 -8.00 4.13 -25.26
CA GLU A 150 -9.06 3.94 -26.26
C GLU A 150 -10.14 5.03 -26.18
N GLU A 151 -10.63 5.34 -24.97
CA GLU A 151 -11.62 6.39 -24.76
C GLU A 151 -11.07 7.75 -25.21
N THR A 152 -9.81 8.05 -24.89
CA THR A 152 -9.14 9.28 -25.28
C THR A 152 -9.00 9.39 -26.80
N ALA A 153 -8.52 8.34 -27.46
CA ALA A 153 -8.38 8.32 -28.91
C ALA A 153 -9.74 8.52 -29.60
N ARG A 154 -10.80 7.84 -29.11
CA ARG A 154 -12.17 8.00 -29.61
C ARG A 154 -12.69 9.43 -29.47
N LEU A 155 -12.49 10.06 -28.31
CA LEU A 155 -12.91 11.44 -28.06
C LEU A 155 -12.19 12.45 -28.95
N LEU A 156 -10.94 12.16 -29.34
CA LEU A 156 -10.13 12.99 -30.23
C LEU A 156 -10.30 12.65 -31.72
N GLY A 157 -11.09 11.61 -32.06
CA GLY A 157 -11.21 11.14 -33.44
C GLY A 157 -9.92 10.52 -33.99
N LEU A 158 -9.08 9.95 -33.13
CA LEU A 158 -7.79 9.33 -33.46
C LEU A 158 -7.89 7.80 -33.42
N THR A 159 -6.99 7.13 -34.14
CA THR A 159 -6.75 5.68 -34.02
C THR A 159 -5.51 5.43 -33.17
N LEU A 160 -5.57 4.44 -32.28
CA LEU A 160 -4.40 4.07 -31.49
C LEU A 160 -3.27 3.51 -32.37
N PRO A 161 -2.00 3.85 -32.08
CA PRO A 161 -0.85 3.25 -32.76
C PRO A 161 -0.79 1.73 -32.56
N GLN A 162 -0.17 1.02 -33.51
CA GLN A 162 0.01 -0.43 -33.40
C GLN A 162 0.82 -0.78 -32.15
N GLY A 163 0.34 -1.72 -31.35
CA GLY A 163 0.99 -2.16 -30.11
C GLY A 163 0.60 -1.36 -28.86
N VAL A 164 -0.13 -0.25 -29.00
CA VAL A 164 -0.71 0.49 -27.87
C VAL A 164 -2.06 -0.14 -27.49
N GLY A 165 -2.16 -0.62 -26.25
CA GLY A 165 -3.39 -1.21 -25.72
C GLY A 165 -4.44 -0.14 -25.37
N GLY A 166 -5.71 -0.47 -25.58
CA GLY A 166 -6.82 0.43 -25.25
C GLY A 166 -6.96 0.73 -23.76
N ASP A 167 -6.48 -0.18 -22.90
CA ASP A 167 -6.46 -0.13 -21.44
C ASP A 167 -5.29 0.70 -20.86
N TRP A 168 -4.40 1.20 -21.71
CA TRP A 168 -3.28 2.02 -21.29
C TRP A 168 -3.75 3.39 -20.83
N VAL A 169 -2.84 4.15 -20.23
CA VAL A 169 -3.06 5.56 -19.91
C VAL A 169 -2.52 6.41 -21.04
N ALA A 170 -3.34 7.32 -21.57
CA ALA A 170 -2.90 8.34 -22.51
C ALA A 170 -2.53 9.64 -21.78
N TYR A 171 -1.36 10.19 -22.14
CA TYR A 171 -0.89 11.49 -21.70
C TYR A 171 -1.04 12.49 -22.83
N VAL A 172 -1.53 13.68 -22.52
CA VAL A 172 -2.05 14.66 -23.48
C VAL A 172 -1.45 16.04 -23.23
N ASP A 173 -1.67 16.96 -24.18
CA ASP A 173 -1.21 18.35 -24.11
C ASP A 173 -2.00 19.21 -23.12
N ASN A 174 -3.27 18.87 -22.87
CA ASN A 174 -4.09 19.49 -21.85
C ASN A 174 -4.96 18.44 -21.16
N ALA A 175 -4.94 18.41 -19.82
CA ALA A 175 -5.58 17.35 -19.06
C ALA A 175 -7.12 17.31 -19.20
N LEU A 176 -7.77 18.45 -19.41
CA LEU A 176 -9.25 18.55 -19.49
C LEU A 176 -9.75 18.73 -20.91
N ASN A 177 -9.01 19.47 -21.74
CA ASN A 177 -9.39 19.79 -23.11
C ASN A 177 -8.24 19.46 -24.07
N PRO A 178 -7.88 18.18 -24.21
CA PRO A 178 -6.75 17.78 -25.03
C PRO A 178 -7.02 18.04 -26.52
N THR A 179 -5.96 18.35 -27.26
CA THR A 179 -6.00 18.39 -28.75
C THR A 179 -5.19 17.27 -29.37
N ARG A 180 -4.25 16.67 -28.61
CA ARG A 180 -3.39 15.59 -29.08
C ARG A 180 -2.89 14.71 -27.94
N ILE A 181 -2.52 13.48 -28.29
CA ILE A 181 -1.82 12.56 -27.39
C ILE A 181 -0.31 12.77 -27.54
N ILE A 182 0.37 12.94 -26.42
CA ILE A 182 1.82 13.15 -26.31
C ILE A 182 2.55 11.82 -26.06
N GLY A 183 1.89 10.87 -25.40
CA GLY A 183 2.42 9.53 -25.19
C GLY A 183 1.51 8.69 -24.33
N TYR A 184 2.01 7.53 -23.91
CA TYR A 184 1.25 6.55 -23.16
C TYR A 184 2.06 5.97 -22.00
N ARG A 185 1.36 5.33 -21.07
CA ARG A 185 1.98 4.48 -20.05
C ARG A 185 1.19 3.19 -19.89
N LYS A 186 1.94 2.11 -19.70
CA LYS A 186 1.44 0.83 -19.21
C LYS A 186 2.25 0.46 -17.98
N ASP A 187 1.59 0.25 -16.85
CA ASP A 187 2.23 -0.01 -15.56
C ASP A 187 3.31 1.04 -15.26
N ASN A 188 4.58 0.66 -15.16
CA ASN A 188 5.70 1.56 -14.90
C ASN A 188 6.51 1.92 -16.16
N THR A 189 6.05 1.51 -17.35
CA THR A 189 6.75 1.73 -18.63
C THR A 189 6.07 2.83 -19.44
N TRP A 190 6.87 3.78 -19.90
CA TRP A 190 6.41 4.96 -20.65
C TRP A 190 6.69 4.78 -22.14
N TYR A 191 5.78 5.30 -22.96
CA TYR A 191 5.83 5.23 -24.41
C TYR A 191 5.56 6.60 -25.02
N ASP A 192 6.17 6.92 -26.15
CA ASP A 192 5.91 8.14 -26.90
C ASP A 192 4.55 8.09 -27.63
N ALA A 193 4.20 9.16 -28.35
CA ALA A 193 2.94 9.24 -29.11
C ALA A 193 2.78 8.16 -30.19
N ASN A 194 3.87 7.52 -30.63
CA ASN A 194 3.87 6.45 -31.62
C ASN A 194 3.87 5.06 -30.98
N GLY A 195 3.94 4.95 -29.65
CA GLY A 195 4.00 3.68 -28.93
C GLY A 195 5.42 3.13 -28.77
N ALA A 196 6.48 3.89 -29.07
CA ALA A 196 7.85 3.46 -28.84
C ALA A 196 8.27 3.72 -27.38
N PRO A 197 9.07 2.85 -26.74
CA PRO A 197 9.52 3.05 -25.36
C PRO A 197 10.24 4.40 -25.17
N THR A 198 9.91 5.10 -24.09
CA THR A 198 10.51 6.39 -23.72
C THR A 198 10.61 6.54 -22.20
N SER A 199 10.94 7.73 -21.71
CA SER A 199 10.98 8.05 -20.28
C SER A 199 9.84 8.97 -19.86
N ALA A 200 9.44 8.90 -18.59
CA ALA A 200 8.52 9.86 -17.98
C ALA A 200 8.97 11.31 -18.20
N LEU A 201 10.28 11.58 -18.09
CA LEU A 201 10.86 12.90 -18.27
C LEU A 201 10.62 13.46 -19.68
N ALA A 202 10.66 12.61 -20.71
CA ALA A 202 10.37 13.03 -22.08
C ALA A 202 8.91 13.49 -22.22
N ILE A 203 7.97 12.73 -21.65
CA ILE A 203 6.54 13.08 -21.64
C ILE A 203 6.31 14.38 -20.85
N ILE A 204 6.88 14.49 -19.65
CA ILE A 204 6.79 15.68 -18.78
C ILE A 204 7.27 16.94 -19.50
N ARG A 205 8.38 16.86 -20.24
CA ARG A 205 8.92 18.00 -21.01
C ARG A 205 7.97 18.38 -22.15
N ALA A 206 7.42 17.39 -22.85
CA ALA A 206 6.54 17.62 -23.99
C ALA A 206 5.18 18.25 -23.60
N SER A 207 4.73 18.05 -22.36
CA SER A 207 3.47 18.61 -21.82
C SER A 207 3.66 19.87 -20.95
N GLY A 208 4.83 20.52 -21.00
CA GLY A 208 5.04 21.80 -20.32
C GLY A 208 5.38 21.70 -18.83
N GLY A 209 5.92 20.57 -18.37
CA GLY A 209 6.50 20.42 -17.02
C GLY A 209 5.80 19.42 -16.11
N ARG A 210 4.74 18.74 -16.57
CA ARG A 210 4.09 17.65 -15.83
C ARG A 210 3.42 16.67 -16.78
N ALA A 211 3.52 15.36 -16.54
CA ALA A 211 2.78 14.39 -17.31
C ALA A 211 1.26 14.56 -17.06
N LEU A 212 0.51 14.96 -18.07
CA LEU A 212 -0.92 15.25 -17.96
C LEU A 212 -1.73 14.07 -18.51
N PRO A 213 -2.42 13.26 -17.68
CA PRO A 213 -3.38 12.29 -18.18
C PRO A 213 -4.64 13.00 -18.70
N HIS A 214 -5.39 12.36 -19.58
CA HIS A 214 -6.70 12.86 -20.00
C HIS A 214 -7.74 12.60 -18.91
N LEU A 215 -8.18 13.66 -18.24
CA LEU A 215 -9.06 13.63 -17.09
C LEU A 215 -10.54 13.71 -17.47
N LYS A 216 -11.37 13.04 -16.68
CA LYS A 216 -12.83 13.22 -16.68
C LYS A 216 -13.22 14.45 -15.85
N ALA A 217 -12.48 14.72 -14.77
CA ALA A 217 -12.66 15.85 -13.88
C ALA A 217 -11.36 16.21 -13.16
N ASP A 218 -11.18 17.48 -12.80
CA ASP A 218 -10.00 17.96 -12.06
C ASP A 218 -10.13 17.79 -10.53
N SER A 219 -11.30 17.37 -10.05
CA SER A 219 -11.53 17.03 -8.64
C SER A 219 -11.26 15.56 -8.36
N LEU A 220 -10.70 15.26 -7.18
CA LEU A 220 -10.67 13.92 -6.62
C LEU A 220 -12.11 13.46 -6.30
N THR A 221 -12.55 12.38 -6.93
CA THR A 221 -13.82 11.71 -6.66
C THR A 221 -13.59 10.20 -6.56
N TYR A 222 -14.64 9.47 -6.17
CA TYR A 222 -14.55 8.01 -6.08
C TYR A 222 -14.28 7.32 -7.44
N ASP A 223 -14.54 7.99 -8.56
CA ASP A 223 -14.30 7.41 -9.90
C ASP A 223 -12.81 7.13 -10.16
N ALA A 224 -11.90 7.75 -9.40
CA ALA A 224 -10.47 7.43 -9.41
C ALA A 224 -10.14 6.08 -8.76
N PHE A 225 -11.09 5.47 -8.06
CA PHE A 225 -10.94 4.24 -7.31
C PHE A 225 -11.77 3.09 -7.92
N GLU A 226 -11.36 1.88 -7.60
CA GLU A 226 -12.10 0.65 -7.83
C GLU A 226 -11.97 -0.28 -6.62
N ASP A 227 -12.78 -1.33 -6.57
CA ASP A 227 -12.69 -2.31 -5.49
C ASP A 227 -11.43 -3.20 -5.65
N TYR A 228 -10.86 -3.63 -4.53
CA TYR A 228 -9.70 -4.51 -4.54
C TYR A 228 -10.04 -5.83 -5.26
N LYS A 229 -9.22 -6.22 -6.23
CA LYS A 229 -9.40 -7.51 -6.92
C LYS A 229 -8.90 -8.65 -6.02
N PRO A 230 -9.75 -9.61 -5.61
CA PRO A 230 -9.35 -10.71 -4.74
C PRO A 230 -8.19 -11.51 -5.32
N GLN A 231 -7.22 -11.85 -4.48
CA GLN A 231 -6.04 -12.64 -4.84
C GLN A 231 -6.27 -14.11 -4.48
N ILE A 232 -6.01 -15.00 -5.44
CA ILE A 232 -6.04 -16.46 -5.24
C ILE A 232 -4.60 -16.96 -5.22
N ASN A 233 -4.20 -17.55 -4.10
CA ASN A 233 -2.85 -18.04 -3.86
C ASN A 233 -2.86 -19.57 -3.73
N ILE A 234 -2.13 -20.26 -4.59
CA ILE A 234 -1.96 -21.71 -4.55
C ILE A 234 -0.58 -21.99 -3.98
N MET A 235 -0.55 -22.80 -2.93
CA MET A 235 0.61 -23.11 -2.10
C MET A 235 0.79 -24.63 -2.02
N PRO A 236 1.39 -25.27 -3.04
CA PRO A 236 1.80 -26.67 -2.94
C PRO A 236 2.88 -26.85 -1.87
N ARG A 237 2.88 -28.05 -1.28
CA ARG A 237 3.91 -28.55 -0.38
C ARG A 237 4.23 -29.97 -0.76
N ILE A 238 5.44 -30.21 -1.22
CA ILE A 238 5.86 -31.50 -1.72
C ILE A 238 7.13 -31.83 -0.98
N SER A 239 7.13 -32.89 -0.19
CA SER A 239 8.37 -33.45 0.34
C SER A 239 8.42 -34.93 0.11
N PHE A 240 9.59 -35.44 -0.23
CA PHE A 240 9.82 -36.87 -0.31
C PHE A 240 11.15 -37.23 0.32
N SER A 241 11.23 -38.43 0.86
CA SER A 241 12.46 -38.99 1.40
C SER A 241 12.48 -40.48 1.18
N PHE A 242 13.65 -41.04 0.91
CA PHE A 242 13.79 -42.48 0.73
C PHE A 242 15.15 -42.93 1.26
N PRO A 243 15.22 -44.14 1.87
CA PRO A 243 16.49 -44.74 2.22
C PRO A 243 17.21 -45.17 0.94
N ILE A 244 18.44 -44.69 0.76
CA ILE A 244 19.35 -45.13 -0.31
C ILE A 244 20.03 -46.45 0.11
N SER A 245 20.28 -46.62 1.42
CA SER A 245 20.76 -47.85 2.07
C SER A 245 20.18 -47.93 3.49
N ASP A 246 20.57 -48.93 4.28
CA ASP A 246 20.18 -49.05 5.69
C ASP A 246 20.76 -47.89 6.55
N GLU A 247 21.82 -47.25 6.07
CA GLU A 247 22.55 -46.16 6.72
C GLU A 247 22.37 -44.80 6.05
N ALA A 248 21.77 -44.74 4.86
CA ALA A 248 21.71 -43.54 4.04
C ALA A 248 20.26 -43.18 3.70
N THR A 249 19.86 -41.93 3.92
CA THR A 249 18.52 -41.42 3.57
C THR A 249 18.64 -40.15 2.75
N PHE A 250 18.03 -40.13 1.57
CA PHE A 250 17.81 -38.92 0.79
C PHE A 250 16.54 -38.22 1.24
N PHE A 251 16.51 -36.89 1.20
CA PHE A 251 15.30 -36.10 1.37
C PHE A 251 15.32 -34.86 0.48
N ALA A 252 14.14 -34.44 0.04
CA ALA A 252 13.97 -33.17 -0.64
C ALA A 252 12.58 -32.61 -0.38
N HIS A 253 12.45 -31.28 -0.43
CA HIS A 253 11.17 -30.61 -0.40
C HIS A 253 11.10 -29.43 -1.37
N TYR A 254 9.86 -29.09 -1.73
CA TYR A 254 9.45 -27.96 -2.51
C TYR A 254 8.18 -27.39 -1.89
N ASP A 255 8.27 -26.17 -1.38
CA ASP A 255 7.15 -25.48 -0.74
C ASP A 255 6.94 -24.11 -1.37
N VAL A 256 5.68 -23.75 -1.58
CA VAL A 256 5.29 -22.37 -1.88
C VAL A 256 4.50 -21.83 -0.71
N LEU A 257 4.93 -20.68 -0.19
CA LEU A 257 4.28 -19.97 0.90
C LEU A 257 3.90 -18.57 0.43
N THR A 258 2.79 -18.06 0.93
CA THR A 258 2.40 -16.66 0.72
C THR A 258 2.21 -15.93 2.03
N GLN A 259 2.61 -14.68 2.08
CA GLN A 259 2.48 -13.80 3.23
C GLN A 259 1.73 -12.54 2.84
N ARG A 260 0.68 -12.21 3.60
CA ARG A 260 -0.05 -10.95 3.38
C ARG A 260 0.84 -9.74 3.65
N PRO A 261 0.61 -8.60 2.98
CA PRO A 261 1.29 -7.36 3.30
C PRO A 261 1.15 -7.03 4.80
N ARG A 262 2.27 -6.81 5.49
CA ARG A 262 2.29 -6.52 6.94
C ARG A 262 2.13 -5.03 7.25
N ALA A 263 2.51 -4.17 6.31
CA ALA A 263 2.49 -2.71 6.44
C ALA A 263 2.14 -2.07 5.09
N GLY A 264 1.73 -0.80 5.13
CA GLY A 264 1.47 -0.02 3.92
C GLY A 264 0.23 -0.46 3.12
N GLN A 265 -0.65 -1.33 3.66
CA GLN A 265 -1.83 -1.84 2.93
C GLN A 265 -3.12 -1.04 3.19
N VAL A 266 -3.14 -0.18 4.22
CA VAL A 266 -4.38 0.54 4.59
C VAL A 266 -4.17 2.01 4.29
N ALA A 267 -4.64 2.46 3.13
CA ALA A 267 -4.69 3.88 2.78
C ALA A 267 -6.00 4.50 3.21
N GLN A 268 -5.94 5.78 3.58
CA GLN A 268 -7.12 6.59 3.85
C GLN A 268 -7.37 7.54 2.68
N PHE A 269 -8.64 7.84 2.43
CA PHE A 269 -8.96 8.79 1.37
C PHE A 269 -8.44 10.21 1.68
N VAL A 270 -8.26 10.53 2.96
CA VAL A 270 -7.67 11.80 3.40
C VAL A 270 -6.24 11.98 2.89
N ASP A 271 -5.46 10.90 2.79
CA ASP A 271 -4.08 10.93 2.30
C ASP A 271 -4.04 11.39 0.83
N TYR A 272 -4.96 10.90 0.00
CA TYR A 272 -5.09 11.31 -1.39
C TYR A 272 -5.73 12.69 -1.54
N LEU A 273 -6.66 13.06 -0.65
CA LEU A 273 -7.32 14.37 -0.66
C LEU A 273 -6.33 15.51 -0.43
N PHE A 274 -5.38 15.31 0.48
CA PHE A 274 -4.35 16.28 0.83
C PHE A 274 -2.98 15.94 0.24
N ILE A 275 -2.94 15.19 -0.86
CA ILE A 275 -1.68 14.73 -1.46
C ILE A 275 -0.73 15.88 -1.82
N LEU A 276 -1.27 17.04 -2.17
CA LEU A 276 -0.45 18.21 -2.55
C LEU A 276 0.30 18.79 -1.35
N GLN A 277 -0.29 18.68 -0.16
CA GLN A 277 0.31 19.08 1.11
C GLN A 277 1.24 18.00 1.68
N ASN A 278 0.93 16.73 1.40
CA ASN A 278 1.60 15.56 2.00
C ASN A 278 2.48 14.76 1.02
N ALA A 279 2.84 15.33 -0.14
CA ALA A 279 3.51 14.61 -1.24
C ALA A 279 4.84 13.92 -0.87
N THR A 280 5.44 14.29 0.27
CA THR A 280 6.70 13.74 0.79
C THR A 280 6.52 12.56 1.74
N ILE A 281 5.28 12.23 2.13
CA ILE A 281 4.96 11.12 3.03
C ILE A 281 4.65 9.88 2.18
N ASP A 282 5.18 8.72 2.59
CA ASP A 282 4.84 7.44 1.97
C ASP A 282 3.36 7.14 2.18
N ILE A 283 2.58 7.22 1.09
CA ILE A 283 1.16 6.89 1.12
C ILE A 283 1.02 5.37 1.08
N ALA A 284 0.17 4.80 1.93
CA ALA A 284 -0.14 3.37 1.85
C ALA A 284 -0.72 3.00 0.48
N ASN A 285 -0.49 1.77 0.04
CA ASN A 285 -1.06 1.20 -1.17
C ASN A 285 -1.99 0.03 -0.83
N PRO A 286 -3.33 0.22 -0.91
CA PRO A 286 -4.26 -0.87 -0.64
C PRO A 286 -4.27 -1.96 -1.73
N ARG A 287 -3.63 -1.70 -2.88
CA ARG A 287 -3.46 -2.65 -3.99
C ARG A 287 -2.37 -3.70 -3.76
N LEU A 288 -1.63 -3.62 -2.64
CA LEU A 288 -0.54 -4.57 -2.38
C LEU A 288 -1.03 -6.02 -2.42
N ARG A 289 -0.23 -6.85 -3.08
CA ARG A 289 -0.41 -8.29 -3.22
C ARG A 289 0.39 -9.02 -2.14
N PRO A 290 -0.03 -10.23 -1.74
CA PRO A 290 0.78 -11.08 -0.88
C PRO A 290 2.16 -11.38 -1.48
N GLU A 291 3.19 -11.35 -0.64
CA GLU A 291 4.54 -11.78 -0.98
C GLU A 291 4.57 -13.31 -1.11
N LYS A 292 5.42 -13.84 -1.99
CA LYS A 292 5.52 -15.28 -2.25
C LYS A 292 6.93 -15.77 -1.99
N THR A 293 7.04 -16.86 -1.23
CA THR A 293 8.29 -17.57 -0.98
C THR A 293 8.22 -18.95 -1.59
N ILE A 294 9.15 -19.25 -2.48
CA ILE A 294 9.36 -20.58 -3.07
C ILE A 294 10.62 -21.14 -2.42
N ASP A 295 10.48 -22.25 -1.71
CA ASP A 295 11.54 -22.89 -0.94
C ASP A 295 11.81 -24.29 -1.49
N PHE A 296 13.07 -24.58 -1.78
CA PHE A 296 13.55 -25.87 -2.23
C PHE A 296 14.71 -26.30 -1.35
N GLU A 297 14.70 -27.55 -0.91
CA GLU A 297 15.84 -28.16 -0.22
C GLU A 297 16.05 -29.58 -0.74
N VAL A 298 17.32 -29.96 -0.81
CA VAL A 298 17.75 -31.31 -1.12
C VAL A 298 18.89 -31.69 -0.20
N GLY A 299 18.83 -32.89 0.36
CA GLY A 299 19.88 -33.34 1.26
C GLY A 299 19.91 -34.85 1.41
N PHE A 300 20.92 -35.30 2.13
CA PHE A 300 21.03 -36.67 2.55
C PHE A 300 21.58 -36.76 3.97
N LYS A 301 21.21 -37.84 4.66
CA LYS A 301 21.70 -38.22 5.98
C LYS A 301 22.42 -39.54 5.84
N GLN A 302 23.63 -39.62 6.37
CA GLN A 302 24.46 -40.81 6.36
C GLN A 302 24.86 -41.15 7.80
N LEU A 303 24.56 -42.37 8.23
CA LEU A 303 25.15 -42.97 9.41
C LEU A 303 26.58 -43.41 9.02
N LEU A 304 27.59 -42.79 9.63
CA LEU A 304 29.01 -43.12 9.39
C LEU A 304 29.46 -44.27 10.30
N THR A 305 28.95 -44.28 11.53
CA THR A 305 29.08 -45.38 12.51
C THR A 305 27.81 -45.43 13.37
N GLN A 306 27.65 -46.44 14.23
CA GLN A 306 26.49 -46.53 15.13
C GLN A 306 26.30 -45.29 16.06
N ASN A 307 27.35 -44.49 16.24
CA ASN A 307 27.35 -43.31 17.11
C ASN A 307 27.58 -41.99 16.35
N ILE A 308 27.83 -42.01 15.04
CA ILE A 308 28.16 -40.81 14.25
C ILE A 308 27.23 -40.71 13.05
N ALA A 309 26.50 -39.60 12.96
CA ALA A 309 25.64 -39.28 11.83
C ALA A 309 26.05 -37.94 11.19
N LEU A 310 26.10 -37.93 9.85
CA LEU A 310 26.36 -36.75 9.03
C LEU A 310 25.09 -36.40 8.24
N SER A 311 24.69 -35.14 8.23
CA SER A 311 23.63 -34.59 7.38
C SER A 311 24.20 -33.47 6.53
N ILE A 312 23.95 -33.51 5.23
CA ILE A 312 24.31 -32.44 4.31
C ILE A 312 23.05 -32.07 3.53
N ALA A 313 22.71 -30.78 3.50
CA ALA A 313 21.57 -30.26 2.76
C ALA A 313 21.95 -28.98 2.02
N GLY A 314 21.56 -28.89 0.75
CA GLY A 314 21.58 -27.64 -0.01
C GLY A 314 20.17 -27.10 -0.14
N TYR A 315 20.00 -25.79 0.01
CA TYR A 315 18.70 -25.13 -0.14
C TYR A 315 18.79 -23.93 -1.06
N TYR A 316 17.66 -23.65 -1.71
CA TYR A 316 17.41 -22.48 -2.54
C TYR A 316 16.04 -21.92 -2.19
N ARG A 317 16.00 -20.64 -1.84
CA ARG A 317 14.78 -19.90 -1.53
C ARG A 317 14.69 -18.68 -2.43
N GLU A 318 13.52 -18.51 -3.04
CA GLU A 318 13.19 -17.35 -3.85
C GLU A 318 12.00 -16.62 -3.23
N MET A 319 12.16 -15.33 -2.95
CA MET A 319 11.12 -14.44 -2.48
C MET A 319 10.75 -13.48 -3.61
N ARG A 320 9.48 -13.43 -3.97
CA ARG A 320 8.93 -12.58 -5.05
C ARG A 320 7.81 -11.70 -4.52
N ASP A 321 7.49 -10.69 -5.33
CA ASP A 321 6.44 -9.71 -5.04
C ASP A 321 6.71 -9.00 -3.71
N MET A 322 7.99 -8.82 -3.35
CA MET A 322 8.36 -8.15 -2.10
C MET A 322 7.97 -6.67 -2.15
N VAL A 323 7.42 -6.18 -1.04
CA VAL A 323 6.93 -4.80 -0.95
C VAL A 323 8.11 -3.83 -0.74
N GLN A 324 8.19 -2.82 -1.59
CA GLN A 324 9.21 -1.77 -1.53
C GLN A 324 8.58 -0.38 -1.74
N SER A 325 9.17 0.64 -1.12
CA SER A 325 8.87 2.04 -1.40
C SER A 325 9.24 2.39 -2.86
N PHE A 326 8.31 3.02 -3.57
CA PHE A 326 8.38 3.35 -4.98
C PHE A 326 7.91 4.79 -5.22
N SER A 327 8.72 5.55 -5.95
CA SER A 327 8.40 6.94 -6.31
C SER A 327 7.64 6.99 -7.63
N PHE A 328 6.38 7.42 -7.59
CA PHE A 328 5.53 7.60 -8.76
C PHE A 328 5.90 8.89 -9.50
N TYR A 329 7.05 8.88 -10.18
CA TYR A 329 7.54 10.00 -10.98
C TYR A 329 6.75 10.17 -12.28
N GLY A 330 6.20 11.37 -12.50
CA GLY A 330 5.15 11.59 -13.51
C GLY A 330 3.74 11.34 -12.98
N GLY A 331 3.59 11.25 -11.65
CA GLY A 331 2.30 11.20 -10.98
C GLY A 331 1.52 12.50 -11.14
N TYR A 332 0.19 12.40 -11.16
CA TYR A 332 -0.71 13.52 -11.31
C TYR A 332 -1.75 13.55 -10.17
N PRO A 333 -1.92 14.69 -9.47
CA PRO A 333 -1.39 16.02 -9.78
C PRO A 333 0.04 16.28 -9.31
N VAL A 334 0.63 15.39 -8.51
CA VAL A 334 1.99 15.54 -7.96
C VAL A 334 2.69 14.18 -7.96
N ASN A 335 4.02 14.21 -8.05
CA ASN A 335 4.82 13.02 -7.77
C ASN A 335 4.69 12.69 -6.28
N TYR A 336 4.54 11.42 -5.95
CA TYR A 336 4.47 10.98 -4.56
C TYR A 336 5.13 9.62 -4.41
N THR A 337 5.42 9.25 -3.17
CA THR A 337 5.98 7.94 -2.84
C THR A 337 4.92 7.07 -2.20
N SER A 338 4.90 5.79 -2.57
CA SER A 338 4.01 4.79 -2.00
C SER A 338 4.68 3.42 -2.11
N PHE A 339 3.96 2.31 -1.90
CA PHE A 339 4.54 0.96 -1.86
C PHE A 339 4.11 0.16 -3.09
N GLU A 340 5.00 -0.66 -3.65
CA GLU A 340 4.68 -1.57 -4.75
C GLU A 340 5.36 -2.94 -4.58
N ASN A 341 4.76 -3.99 -5.16
CA ASN A 341 5.31 -5.34 -5.19
C ASN A 341 6.28 -5.49 -6.39
N LEU A 342 7.50 -5.00 -6.25
CA LEU A 342 8.50 -4.99 -7.34
C LEU A 342 9.76 -5.78 -7.03
N ASP A 343 10.06 -5.99 -5.75
CA ASP A 343 11.33 -6.52 -5.32
C ASP A 343 11.34 -8.06 -5.30
N PHE A 344 12.52 -8.63 -5.42
CA PHE A 344 12.76 -10.06 -5.30
C PHE A 344 14.09 -10.32 -4.60
N ALA A 345 14.16 -11.45 -3.91
CA ALA A 345 15.38 -11.89 -3.25
C ALA A 345 15.56 -13.41 -3.41
N THR A 346 16.82 -13.83 -3.45
CA THR A 346 17.22 -15.23 -3.52
C THR A 346 18.19 -15.53 -2.39
N VAL A 347 18.02 -16.68 -1.76
CA VAL A 347 18.93 -17.19 -0.74
C VAL A 347 19.31 -18.60 -1.14
N LYS A 348 20.61 -18.87 -1.19
CA LYS A 348 21.14 -20.21 -1.44
C LYS A 348 22.15 -20.56 -0.36
N GLY A 349 22.17 -21.80 0.06
CA GLY A 349 23.11 -22.21 1.08
C GLY A 349 23.26 -23.71 1.20
N ILE A 350 24.21 -24.09 2.06
CA ILE A 350 24.51 -25.47 2.42
C ILE A 350 24.58 -25.55 3.94
N ASN A 351 23.93 -26.57 4.49
CA ASN A 351 23.98 -26.96 5.89
C ASN A 351 24.74 -28.29 6.01
N VAL A 352 25.62 -28.37 7.00
CA VAL A 352 26.35 -29.59 7.37
C VAL A 352 26.20 -29.80 8.86
N ASP A 353 25.60 -30.92 9.26
CA ASP A 353 25.44 -31.31 10.65
C ASP A 353 26.15 -32.63 10.92
N LEU A 354 26.94 -32.67 11.99
CA LEU A 354 27.61 -33.87 12.48
C LEU A 354 27.17 -34.11 13.93
N ASP A 355 26.45 -35.21 14.16
CA ASP A 355 26.01 -35.65 15.48
C ASP A 355 26.85 -36.86 15.91
N ILE A 356 27.65 -36.67 16.96
CA ILE A 356 28.41 -37.72 17.64
C ILE A 356 27.70 -38.01 18.96
N ARG A 357 26.90 -39.07 18.95
CA ARG A 357 26.26 -39.61 20.15
C ARG A 357 27.32 -40.21 21.05
N ARG A 358 27.09 -40.15 22.36
CA ARG A 358 28.04 -40.55 23.42
C ARG A 358 28.93 -41.75 23.04
N ILE A 359 30.23 -41.49 22.87
CA ILE A 359 31.30 -42.48 22.75
C ILE A 359 32.18 -42.35 23.99
N GLY A 360 31.99 -43.24 24.97
CA GLY A 360 32.61 -43.12 26.29
C GLY A 360 32.15 -41.87 27.05
N VAL A 361 33.02 -40.87 27.15
CA VAL A 361 32.74 -39.57 27.80
C VAL A 361 32.47 -38.44 26.80
N LEU A 362 32.66 -38.66 25.50
CA LEU A 362 32.53 -37.64 24.46
C LEU A 362 31.14 -37.70 23.82
N GLU A 363 30.43 -36.59 23.88
CA GLU A 363 29.21 -36.32 23.10
C GLU A 363 29.41 -34.95 22.43
N LEU A 364 29.18 -34.88 21.12
CA LEU A 364 29.45 -33.66 20.35
C LEU A 364 28.41 -33.47 19.25
N ARG A 365 27.95 -32.24 19.09
CA ARG A 365 27.16 -31.81 17.95
C ARG A 365 27.86 -30.64 17.29
N PHE A 366 28.10 -30.77 15.99
CA PHE A 366 28.66 -29.72 15.16
C PHE A 366 27.66 -29.38 14.05
N ALA A 367 27.42 -28.08 13.84
CA ALA A 367 26.55 -27.58 12.80
C ALA A 367 27.25 -26.41 12.08
N TYR A 368 27.24 -26.44 10.76
CA TYR A 368 27.82 -25.41 9.91
C TYR A 368 26.87 -25.02 8.78
N THR A 369 26.66 -23.71 8.60
CA THR A 369 25.83 -23.16 7.53
C THR A 369 26.65 -22.14 6.73
N LEU A 370 26.72 -22.33 5.42
CA LEU A 370 27.20 -21.34 4.48
C LEU A 370 26.02 -20.83 3.64
N GLN A 371 25.76 -19.52 3.66
CA GLN A 371 24.61 -18.91 2.99
C GLN A 371 25.01 -17.67 2.19
N TYR A 372 24.45 -17.54 0.99
CA TYR A 372 24.51 -16.34 0.16
C TYR A 372 23.09 -15.82 -0.06
N ALA A 373 22.86 -14.55 0.29
CA ALA A 373 21.60 -13.85 0.05
C ALA A 373 21.83 -12.68 -0.91
N GLN A 374 20.97 -12.57 -1.93
CA GLN A 374 20.96 -11.48 -2.91
C GLN A 374 19.53 -10.97 -3.05
N GLY A 375 19.33 -9.66 -3.15
CA GLY A 375 18.01 -9.06 -3.39
C GLY A 375 18.16 -7.74 -4.14
N THR A 376 17.07 -7.27 -4.75
CA THR A 376 17.07 -5.97 -5.44
C THR A 376 16.72 -4.79 -4.53
N GLY A 377 16.26 -5.04 -3.30
CA GLY A 377 16.03 -4.06 -2.24
C GLY A 377 16.57 -4.52 -0.88
N SER A 378 17.09 -3.57 -0.09
CA SER A 378 17.68 -3.83 1.24
C SER A 378 16.64 -3.72 2.38
N SER A 379 15.52 -3.04 2.14
CA SER A 379 14.39 -2.87 3.07
C SER A 379 13.14 -2.37 2.34
N ALA A 380 11.96 -2.51 2.96
CA ALA A 380 10.70 -1.95 2.45
C ALA A 380 10.70 -0.41 2.31
N THR A 381 11.66 0.28 2.94
CA THR A 381 11.85 1.75 2.87
C THR A 381 12.99 2.17 1.95
N SER A 382 13.71 1.23 1.34
CA SER A 382 14.75 1.55 0.37
C SER A 382 14.09 2.05 -0.90
N SER A 383 14.30 3.29 -1.30
CA SER A 383 13.72 3.83 -2.53
C SER A 383 14.50 3.36 -3.76
N ARG A 384 13.78 3.13 -4.87
CA ARG A 384 14.34 2.94 -6.20
C ARG A 384 13.96 4.09 -7.12
#